data_AF-A0A7C5PUC3-F1
#
_entry.id   AF-A0A7C5PUC3-F1
#
_cell.length_a   1.000
_cell.length_b   1.000
_cell.length_c   1.000
_cell.angle_alpha   90.00
_cell.angle_beta   90.00
_cell.angle_gamma   90.00
#
_symmetry.space_group_name_H-M   'P 1'
#
loop_
_entity.id
_entity.type
_entity.pdbx_description
1 polymer ?
#
loop_
_entity_poly.entity_id
_entity_poly.type
_entity_poly.pdbx_seq_one_letter_code
_entity_poly.pdbx_strand_id
1 'polypeptide(L)'
;MSRNHFLFAGALILGLTAFSLRAQPRVFKTHAEEEAWLKTVKVTHWADPNTRPGTYEEYLRDLARAGLLPEGSFTATRDYRSPAAIYGSGVRYDVLVASNIFSSIKTRLYEYVRDLEIEGWAVSVFVCSGGTPPEVRSFLQKRYKDDHIAGCLLVGTLPVAWYEMDDDFNNRHSEFPTDLYYMDLNGAFGDKDKDGKFDSHTYTSAGDQRPDIFVGRLTARPLAGSWGSEASLVNNYFRKVHDYRRGVLTAPHRALAFQDDDWYRMGTYQNYAWSNVVKVTDKYQTTAANYKKRLLEGYESVVVCSHSSPAVHTFKVPGSSTTRIYNTQMWATNPPCLFYNLFACSNCRYTSTRYYGGVYIFVKTKGLIAVGTTKTGSMLYFYDYYRPLGQNKTFGEAFRYWFARRYSTYYKGYSLSSRRWFYGMTLLGDPTLRIHRSYVKLSAGSIPPKGGKVTVGVSGGPDRGGDLYLVLTTLSGVKPGLVLPGVRVPLNQDACMDTFVLLANSPAFFGAFGKLDGSGNG
;
A
#
# COMPACT_ATOMS: atom_id res chain seq x y z
N MET A 1 -26.40 21.37 38.52
CA MET A 1 -25.93 21.18 37.13
C MET A 1 -24.43 20.87 37.16
N SER A 2 -24.04 19.60 37.12
CA SER A 2 -22.62 19.23 37.03
C SER A 2 -22.15 19.37 35.58
N ARG A 3 -21.36 20.39 35.28
CA ARG A 3 -20.63 20.48 34.01
C ARG A 3 -19.54 19.39 34.03
N ASN A 4 -19.69 18.37 33.20
CA ASN A 4 -18.61 17.42 32.89
C ASN A 4 -17.48 18.22 32.22
N HIS A 5 -16.40 18.45 32.95
CA HIS A 5 -15.17 19.00 32.38
C HIS A 5 -14.38 17.82 31.82
N PHE A 6 -14.18 17.80 30.50
CA PHE A 6 -13.33 16.82 29.84
C PHE A 6 -11.87 17.30 29.92
N LEU A 7 -10.97 16.50 30.50
CA LEU A 7 -9.53 16.73 30.44
C LEU A 7 -8.99 16.10 29.14
N PHE A 8 -8.30 16.88 28.32
CA PHE A 8 -7.63 16.37 27.11
C PHE A 8 -6.11 16.37 27.33
N ALA A 9 -5.47 15.19 27.26
CA ALA A 9 -4.02 15.06 27.34
C ALA A 9 -3.42 14.70 25.97
N GLY A 10 -2.28 15.29 25.64
CA GLY A 10 -1.45 14.97 24.47
C GLY A 10 0.01 14.83 24.89
N ALA A 11 0.84 14.17 24.09
CA ALA A 11 2.27 14.04 24.38
C ALA A 11 3.09 14.33 23.13
N LEU A 12 4.16 15.07 23.31
CA LEU A 12 5.12 15.53 22.32
C LEU A 12 6.48 14.91 22.65
N ILE A 13 7.03 14.11 21.75
CA ILE A 13 8.42 13.67 21.84
C ILE A 13 9.29 14.63 21.03
N LEU A 14 10.28 15.25 21.68
CA LEU A 14 11.30 16.05 21.04
C LEU A 14 12.45 15.12 20.61
N GLY A 15 12.27 14.48 19.46
CA GLY A 15 13.39 13.81 18.80
C GLY A 15 14.36 14.86 18.27
N LEU A 16 15.62 14.81 18.70
CA LEU A 16 16.73 15.36 17.92
C LEU A 16 16.79 14.57 16.61
N THR A 17 15.97 14.95 15.63
CA THR A 17 16.24 14.54 14.26
C THR A 17 17.57 15.16 13.88
N ALA A 18 18.63 14.37 13.92
CA ALA A 18 19.79 14.63 13.09
C ALA A 18 19.24 14.97 11.70
N PHE A 19 19.54 16.18 11.22
CA PHE A 19 19.35 16.54 9.83
C PHE A 19 20.29 15.65 9.01
N SER A 20 19.90 14.39 8.81
CA SER A 20 20.40 13.59 7.70
C SER A 20 20.08 14.43 6.46
N LEU A 21 21.11 14.86 5.75
CA LEU A 21 21.01 15.33 4.37
C LEU A 21 20.25 14.25 3.59
N ARG A 22 18.92 14.40 3.49
CA ARG A 22 18.09 13.45 2.74
C ARG A 22 18.44 13.65 1.27
N ALA A 23 18.70 12.56 0.57
CA ALA A 23 18.93 12.61 -0.87
C ALA A 23 17.77 13.39 -1.52
N GLN A 24 18.10 14.50 -2.17
CA GLN A 24 17.11 15.35 -2.81
C GLN A 24 16.44 14.56 -3.95
N PRO A 25 15.12 14.64 -4.10
CA PRO A 25 14.44 13.99 -5.21
C PRO A 25 14.95 14.56 -6.53
N ARG A 26 15.01 13.70 -7.55
CA ARG A 26 15.28 14.16 -8.91
C ARG A 26 14.11 15.04 -9.37
N VAL A 27 14.42 16.30 -9.70
CA VAL A 27 13.46 17.24 -10.28
C VAL A 27 13.83 17.45 -11.74
N PHE A 28 12.90 17.15 -12.65
CA PHE A 28 13.04 17.45 -14.07
C PHE A 28 12.49 18.85 -14.34
N LYS A 29 13.26 19.67 -15.07
CA LYS A 29 12.83 21.03 -15.46
C LYS A 29 11.94 20.98 -16.69
N THR A 30 12.14 19.98 -17.56
CA THR A 30 11.35 19.81 -18.78
C THR A 30 10.93 18.36 -18.98
N HIS A 31 9.89 18.16 -19.78
CA HIS A 31 9.47 16.80 -20.15
C HIS A 31 10.52 16.08 -21.02
N ALA A 32 11.26 16.81 -21.86
CA ALA A 32 12.33 16.22 -22.66
C ALA A 32 13.45 15.61 -21.78
N GLU A 33 13.79 16.27 -20.67
CA GLU A 33 14.74 15.75 -19.69
C GLU A 33 14.21 14.48 -19.00
N GLU A 34 12.92 14.46 -18.67
CA GLU A 34 12.26 13.30 -18.06
C GLU A 34 12.27 12.09 -19.01
N GLU A 35 11.86 12.29 -20.27
CA GLU A 35 11.87 11.25 -21.30
C GLU A 35 13.27 10.73 -21.61
N ALA A 36 14.26 11.64 -21.65
CA ALA A 36 15.66 11.25 -21.80
C ALA A 36 16.10 10.36 -20.63
N TRP A 37 15.75 10.72 -19.40
CA TRP A 37 16.08 9.92 -18.23
C TRP A 37 15.37 8.56 -18.20
N LEU A 38 14.09 8.48 -18.55
CA LEU A 38 13.35 7.21 -18.61
C LEU A 38 14.01 6.19 -19.54
N LYS A 39 14.66 6.67 -20.61
CA LYS A 39 15.43 5.83 -21.55
C LYS A 39 16.78 5.36 -21.00
N THR A 40 17.34 6.05 -19.99
CA THR A 40 18.60 5.66 -19.34
C THR A 40 18.42 4.57 -18.28
N VAL A 41 17.22 4.42 -17.73
CA VAL A 41 16.96 3.42 -16.70
C VAL A 41 16.89 2.03 -17.35
N LYS A 42 17.71 1.10 -16.86
CA LYS A 42 17.68 -0.29 -17.30
C LYS A 42 16.29 -0.89 -17.05
N VAL A 43 15.65 -1.35 -18.12
CA VAL A 43 14.35 -1.99 -18.03
C VAL A 43 14.51 -3.43 -17.54
N THR A 44 13.68 -3.81 -16.56
CA THR A 44 13.53 -5.19 -16.12
C THR A 44 13.11 -6.09 -17.30
N HIS A 45 13.43 -7.39 -17.28
CA HIS A 45 13.00 -8.34 -18.31
C HIS A 45 12.96 -9.75 -17.72
N TRP A 46 12.35 -10.69 -18.44
CA TRP A 46 12.27 -12.09 -18.02
C TRP A 46 13.59 -12.80 -18.31
N ALA A 47 14.48 -12.84 -17.31
CA ALA A 47 15.84 -13.37 -17.44
C ALA A 47 15.93 -14.90 -17.24
N ASP A 48 14.86 -15.55 -16.79
CA ASP A 48 14.76 -17.02 -16.78
C ASP A 48 14.01 -17.48 -18.03
N PRO A 49 14.66 -18.23 -18.94
CA PRO A 49 14.04 -18.68 -20.19
C PRO A 49 12.86 -19.63 -19.97
N ASN A 50 12.73 -20.23 -18.78
CA ASN A 50 11.66 -21.19 -18.46
C ASN A 50 10.41 -20.53 -17.88
N THR A 51 10.41 -19.21 -17.70
CA THR A 51 9.29 -18.50 -17.10
C THR A 51 8.91 -17.27 -17.93
N ARG A 52 7.61 -17.08 -18.15
CA ARG A 52 7.05 -15.90 -18.80
C ARG A 52 5.73 -15.51 -18.15
N PRO A 53 5.26 -14.27 -18.35
CA PRO A 53 3.88 -13.89 -18.06
C PRO A 53 2.89 -14.71 -18.86
N GLY A 54 1.79 -15.09 -18.23
CA GLY A 54 0.69 -15.78 -18.91
C GLY A 54 -0.13 -14.83 -19.77
N THR A 55 -0.69 -15.32 -20.87
CA THR A 55 -1.47 -14.54 -21.86
C THR A 55 -2.92 -14.32 -21.44
N TYR A 56 -3.66 -13.47 -22.16
CA TYR A 56 -5.10 -13.31 -21.94
C TYR A 56 -5.86 -14.61 -22.15
N GLU A 57 -5.53 -15.37 -23.19
CA GLU A 57 -6.15 -16.66 -23.49
C GLU A 57 -5.79 -17.73 -22.45
N GLU A 58 -4.58 -17.70 -21.89
CA GLU A 58 -4.21 -18.57 -20.77
C GLU A 58 -5.02 -18.25 -19.52
N TYR A 59 -5.26 -16.97 -19.25
CA TYR A 59 -6.14 -16.54 -18.16
C TYR A 59 -7.58 -17.00 -18.36
N LEU A 60 -8.15 -16.81 -19.56
CA LEU A 60 -9.50 -17.27 -19.87
C LEU A 60 -9.63 -18.79 -19.78
N ARG A 61 -8.65 -19.54 -20.30
CA ARG A 61 -8.59 -21.00 -20.17
C ARG A 61 -8.53 -21.43 -18.71
N ASP A 62 -7.79 -20.71 -17.88
CA ASP A 62 -7.69 -21.00 -16.45
C ASP A 62 -9.01 -20.76 -15.72
N LEU A 63 -9.73 -19.68 -16.04
CA LEU A 63 -11.08 -19.45 -15.53
C LEU A 63 -12.09 -20.51 -16.00
N ALA A 64 -12.03 -20.89 -17.28
CA ALA A 64 -12.91 -21.91 -17.86
C ALA A 64 -12.74 -23.25 -17.15
N ARG A 65 -11.49 -23.68 -16.92
CA ARG A 65 -11.20 -24.92 -16.16
C ARG A 65 -11.71 -24.88 -14.72
N ALA A 66 -11.80 -23.69 -14.13
CA ALA A 66 -12.32 -23.50 -12.79
C ALA A 66 -13.85 -23.32 -12.74
N GLY A 67 -14.54 -23.26 -13.89
CA GLY A 67 -15.98 -22.92 -13.94
C GLY A 67 -16.27 -21.49 -13.48
N LEU A 68 -15.34 -20.56 -13.74
CA LEU A 68 -15.39 -19.16 -13.28
C LEU A 68 -15.31 -18.15 -14.43
N LEU A 69 -15.61 -18.57 -15.65
CA LEU A 69 -15.85 -17.59 -16.71
C LEU A 69 -17.03 -16.71 -16.28
N PRO A 70 -16.95 -15.38 -16.48
CA PRO A 70 -18.07 -14.52 -16.17
C PRO A 70 -19.25 -14.88 -17.08
N GLU A 71 -20.33 -15.38 -16.49
CA GLU A 71 -21.58 -15.65 -17.17
C GLU A 71 -22.65 -14.63 -16.75
N GLY A 72 -23.46 -14.20 -17.71
CA GLY A 72 -24.54 -13.21 -17.48
C GLY A 72 -24.04 -11.79 -17.21
N SER A 73 -25.00 -10.89 -16.96
CA SER A 73 -24.73 -9.49 -16.62
C SER A 73 -24.06 -9.34 -15.27
N PHE A 74 -23.29 -8.27 -15.10
CA PHE A 74 -22.70 -7.95 -13.80
C PHE A 74 -23.78 -7.70 -12.76
N THR A 75 -23.68 -8.39 -11.62
CA THR A 75 -24.51 -8.09 -10.45
C THR A 75 -23.62 -7.63 -9.29
N ALA A 76 -24.12 -6.66 -8.53
CA ALA A 76 -23.48 -6.15 -7.32
C ALA A 76 -24.54 -5.87 -6.26
N THR A 77 -24.82 -6.87 -5.43
CA THR A 77 -25.81 -6.76 -4.35
C THR A 77 -25.13 -6.20 -3.12
N ARG A 78 -25.62 -5.08 -2.60
CA ARG A 78 -25.10 -4.49 -1.37
C ARG A 78 -25.51 -5.35 -0.17
N ASP A 79 -24.54 -6.01 0.43
CA ASP A 79 -24.74 -6.86 1.62
C ASP A 79 -24.50 -6.06 2.92
N TYR A 80 -23.66 -5.01 2.87
CA TYR A 80 -23.42 -4.13 4.00
C TYR A 80 -23.25 -2.66 3.59
N ARG A 81 -23.65 -1.76 4.47
CA ARG A 81 -23.27 -0.34 4.46
C ARG A 81 -23.06 0.11 5.91
N SER A 82 -22.02 0.91 6.14
CA SER A 82 -21.77 1.53 7.44
C SER A 82 -22.99 2.29 7.96
N PRO A 83 -23.18 2.39 9.30
CA PRO A 83 -24.22 3.19 9.91
C PRO A 83 -24.26 4.62 9.36
N ALA A 84 -25.45 5.21 9.26
CA ALA A 84 -25.65 6.52 8.62
C ALA A 84 -24.75 7.63 9.19
N ALA A 85 -24.47 7.61 10.51
CA ALA A 85 -23.56 8.56 11.15
C ALA A 85 -22.12 8.47 10.62
N ILE A 86 -21.60 7.24 10.46
CA ILE A 86 -20.28 7.00 9.87
C ILE A 86 -20.33 7.29 8.37
N TYR A 87 -21.36 6.83 7.66
CA TYR A 87 -21.45 6.99 6.21
C TYR A 87 -21.61 8.45 5.73
N GLY A 88 -22.24 9.29 6.57
CA GLY A 88 -22.43 10.72 6.30
C GLY A 88 -21.19 11.58 6.55
N SER A 89 -20.21 11.08 7.30
CA SER A 89 -19.02 11.86 7.72
C SER A 89 -17.68 11.24 7.35
N GLY A 90 -17.62 9.92 7.18
CA GLY A 90 -16.41 9.16 6.87
C GLY A 90 -16.03 9.19 5.39
N VAL A 91 -14.76 8.85 5.13
CA VAL A 91 -14.25 8.71 3.76
C VAL A 91 -14.82 7.42 3.16
N ARG A 92 -15.58 7.53 2.07
CA ARG A 92 -16.32 6.39 1.52
C ARG A 92 -15.40 5.43 0.77
N TYR A 93 -15.57 4.15 1.02
CA TYR A 93 -14.73 3.07 0.52
C TYR A 93 -15.59 1.84 0.21
N ASP A 94 -15.42 1.29 -0.98
CA ASP A 94 -16.20 0.11 -1.37
C ASP A 94 -15.35 -1.17 -1.29
N VAL A 95 -15.99 -2.28 -0.95
CA VAL A 95 -15.38 -3.62 -1.01
C VAL A 95 -16.25 -4.47 -1.92
N LEU A 96 -15.71 -4.84 -3.08
CA LEU A 96 -16.37 -5.73 -4.03
C LEU A 96 -15.83 -7.14 -3.83
N VAL A 97 -16.71 -8.10 -3.59
CA VAL A 97 -16.35 -9.47 -3.24
C VAL A 97 -17.01 -10.45 -4.19
N ALA A 98 -16.22 -11.35 -4.76
CA ALA A 98 -16.76 -12.43 -5.58
C ALA A 98 -17.69 -13.34 -4.75
N SER A 99 -18.91 -13.53 -5.24
CA SER A 99 -19.99 -14.26 -4.58
C SER A 99 -19.61 -15.70 -4.19
N ASN A 100 -18.80 -16.36 -5.02
CA ASN A 100 -18.35 -17.74 -4.81
C ASN A 100 -17.51 -17.94 -3.54
N ILE A 101 -16.88 -16.89 -3.00
CA ILE A 101 -16.09 -16.97 -1.75
C ILE A 101 -16.71 -16.19 -0.59
N PHE A 102 -17.71 -15.35 -0.85
CA PHE A 102 -18.26 -14.40 0.12
C PHE A 102 -18.71 -15.07 1.43
N SER A 103 -19.52 -16.12 1.34
CA SER A 103 -20.02 -16.84 2.54
C SER A 103 -18.89 -17.38 3.42
N SER A 104 -17.82 -17.87 2.79
CA SER A 104 -16.67 -18.47 3.48
C SER A 104 -15.74 -17.46 4.13
N ILE A 105 -15.79 -16.18 3.73
CA ILE A 105 -14.94 -15.11 4.27
C ILE A 105 -15.70 -14.06 5.09
N LYS A 106 -17.04 -14.10 5.09
CA LYS A 106 -17.92 -13.06 5.64
C LYS A 106 -17.53 -12.60 7.05
N THR A 107 -17.19 -13.56 7.92
CA THR A 107 -16.82 -13.26 9.31
C THR A 107 -15.56 -12.38 9.40
N ARG A 108 -14.48 -12.75 8.70
CA ARG A 108 -13.24 -11.98 8.70
C ARG A 108 -13.35 -10.69 7.90
N LEU A 109 -14.14 -10.70 6.83
CA LEU A 109 -14.44 -9.50 6.07
C LEU A 109 -15.15 -8.45 6.93
N TYR A 110 -16.11 -8.83 7.76
CA TYR A 110 -16.80 -7.89 8.64
C TYR A 110 -15.96 -7.44 9.84
N GLU A 111 -14.99 -8.24 10.28
CA GLU A 111 -13.96 -7.78 11.20
C GLU A 111 -13.13 -6.66 10.58
N TYR A 112 -12.69 -6.85 9.33
CA TYR A 112 -12.02 -5.81 8.55
C TYR A 112 -12.88 -4.55 8.37
N VAL A 113 -14.18 -4.69 8.08
CA VAL A 113 -15.11 -3.54 7.99
C VAL A 113 -15.15 -2.76 9.31
N ARG A 114 -15.26 -3.44 10.47
CA ARG A 114 -15.25 -2.76 11.77
C ARG A 114 -13.94 -2.03 12.03
N ASP A 115 -12.81 -2.62 11.68
CA ASP A 115 -11.50 -1.97 11.82
C ASP A 115 -11.44 -0.68 10.99
N LEU A 116 -11.95 -0.70 9.76
CA LEU A 116 -12.03 0.48 8.89
C LEU A 116 -12.95 1.57 9.46
N GLU A 117 -14.09 1.19 10.01
CA GLU A 117 -15.03 2.14 10.63
C GLU A 117 -14.44 2.85 11.83
N ILE A 118 -13.66 2.13 12.66
CA ILE A 118 -12.90 2.70 13.79
C ILE A 118 -11.88 3.74 13.28
N GLU A 119 -11.32 3.53 12.10
CA GLU A 119 -10.38 4.46 11.46
C GLU A 119 -11.05 5.61 10.69
N GLY A 120 -12.38 5.68 10.70
CA GLY A 120 -13.15 6.76 10.08
C GLY A 120 -13.50 6.54 8.61
N TRP A 121 -13.37 5.31 8.10
CA TRP A 121 -13.88 4.95 6.77
C TRP A 121 -15.36 4.63 6.82
N ALA A 122 -16.06 5.02 5.76
CA ALA A 122 -17.45 4.68 5.50
C ALA A 122 -17.51 3.56 4.45
N VAL A 123 -17.81 2.34 4.87
CA VAL A 123 -17.66 1.15 4.02
C VAL A 123 -19.00 0.72 3.42
N SER A 124 -18.99 0.32 2.14
CA SER A 124 -20.05 -0.51 1.56
C SER A 124 -19.46 -1.81 1.04
N VAL A 125 -20.10 -2.95 1.37
CA VAL A 125 -19.71 -4.27 0.85
C VAL A 125 -20.72 -4.71 -0.20
N PHE A 126 -20.22 -5.05 -1.38
CA PHE A 126 -20.99 -5.57 -2.49
C PHE A 126 -20.57 -7.00 -2.80
N VAL A 127 -21.56 -7.89 -2.89
CA VAL A 127 -21.39 -9.27 -3.33
C VAL A 127 -21.65 -9.30 -4.83
N CYS A 128 -20.66 -9.76 -5.58
CA CYS A 128 -20.60 -9.62 -7.03
C CYS A 128 -20.56 -10.96 -7.77
N SER A 129 -21.17 -11.02 -8.94
CA SER A 129 -21.08 -12.16 -9.86
C SER A 129 -21.23 -11.71 -11.31
N GLY A 130 -20.78 -12.57 -12.23
CA GLY A 130 -20.94 -12.37 -13.67
C GLY A 130 -20.24 -11.12 -14.22
N GLY A 131 -20.63 -10.75 -15.43
CA GLY A 131 -20.30 -9.48 -16.05
C GLY A 131 -18.91 -9.32 -16.61
N THR A 132 -18.68 -8.16 -17.19
CA THR A 132 -17.47 -7.79 -17.93
C THR A 132 -16.72 -6.64 -17.23
N PRO A 133 -15.44 -6.40 -17.56
CA PRO A 133 -14.73 -5.24 -17.01
C PRO A 133 -15.44 -3.90 -17.24
N PRO A 134 -16.02 -3.61 -18.43
CA PRO A 134 -16.85 -2.41 -18.61
C PRO A 134 -18.00 -2.28 -17.61
N GLU A 135 -18.73 -3.35 -17.32
CA GLU A 135 -19.85 -3.30 -16.37
C GLU A 135 -19.38 -3.05 -14.93
N VAL A 136 -18.26 -3.65 -14.50
CA VAL A 136 -17.64 -3.36 -13.21
C VAL A 136 -17.20 -1.90 -13.13
N ARG A 137 -16.57 -1.37 -14.19
CA ARG A 137 -16.15 0.03 -14.24
C ARG A 137 -17.35 0.98 -14.24
N SER A 138 -18.42 0.68 -14.97
CA SER A 138 -19.67 1.45 -14.94
C SER A 138 -20.31 1.46 -13.55
N PHE A 139 -20.27 0.33 -12.83
CA PHE A 139 -20.67 0.30 -11.44
C PHE A 139 -19.82 1.25 -10.59
N LEU A 140 -18.49 1.19 -10.67
CA LEU A 140 -17.60 2.07 -9.92
C LEU A 140 -17.77 3.55 -10.30
N GLN A 141 -18.01 3.86 -11.57
CA GLN A 141 -18.34 5.22 -12.03
C GLN A 141 -19.60 5.75 -11.34
N LYS A 142 -20.65 4.93 -11.23
CA LYS A 142 -21.87 5.28 -10.49
C LYS A 142 -21.57 5.49 -9.01
N ARG A 143 -20.78 4.62 -8.38
CA ARG A 143 -20.35 4.77 -6.97
C ARG A 143 -19.55 6.05 -6.76
N TYR A 144 -18.66 6.41 -7.68
CA TYR A 144 -17.87 7.63 -7.61
C TYR A 144 -18.72 8.90 -7.80
N LYS A 145 -19.66 8.87 -8.75
CA LYS A 145 -20.58 9.98 -9.02
C LYS A 145 -21.56 10.21 -7.87
N ASP A 146 -22.23 9.15 -7.41
CA ASP A 146 -23.33 9.27 -6.44
C ASP A 146 -22.81 9.32 -5.00
N ASP A 147 -21.75 8.57 -4.71
CA ASP A 147 -21.23 8.40 -3.36
C ASP A 147 -19.81 8.95 -3.16
N HIS A 148 -19.12 9.50 -4.16
CA HIS A 148 -17.77 10.06 -3.99
C HIS A 148 -16.79 9.11 -3.28
N ILE A 149 -16.82 7.82 -3.65
CA ILE A 149 -15.89 6.84 -3.08
C ILE A 149 -14.44 7.26 -3.33
N ALA A 150 -13.58 7.11 -2.34
CA ALA A 150 -12.15 7.41 -2.46
C ALA A 150 -11.35 6.23 -3.04
N GLY A 151 -11.88 5.01 -2.90
CA GLY A 151 -11.22 3.80 -3.32
C GLY A 151 -12.08 2.55 -3.21
N CYS A 152 -11.50 1.43 -3.66
CA CYS A 152 -12.14 0.12 -3.65
C CYS A 152 -11.16 -1.00 -3.29
N LEU A 153 -11.64 -2.06 -2.62
CA LEU A 153 -10.97 -3.36 -2.52
C LEU A 153 -11.65 -4.36 -3.45
N LEU A 154 -10.90 -4.99 -4.34
CA LEU A 154 -11.37 -6.09 -5.18
C LEU A 154 -10.95 -7.44 -4.56
N VAL A 155 -11.93 -8.24 -4.13
CA VAL A 155 -11.69 -9.49 -3.40
C VAL A 155 -12.19 -10.70 -4.19
N GLY A 156 -11.28 -11.62 -4.51
CA GLY A 156 -11.57 -12.85 -5.23
C GLY A 156 -11.50 -12.72 -6.75
N THR A 157 -12.21 -13.61 -7.45
CA THR A 157 -12.27 -13.67 -8.91
C THR A 157 -13.39 -12.75 -9.42
N LEU A 158 -13.04 -11.50 -9.67
CA LEU A 158 -13.89 -10.49 -10.33
C LEU A 158 -13.39 -10.27 -11.77
N PRO A 159 -14.21 -9.73 -12.69
CA PRO A 159 -13.75 -9.39 -14.05
C PRO A 159 -12.46 -8.58 -14.03
N VAL A 160 -11.52 -8.94 -14.90
CA VAL A 160 -10.18 -8.32 -14.98
C VAL A 160 -10.08 -7.61 -16.32
N ALA A 161 -9.79 -6.31 -16.28
CA ALA A 161 -9.48 -5.55 -17.49
C ALA A 161 -8.08 -5.91 -17.98
N TRP A 162 -7.95 -6.10 -19.29
CA TRP A 162 -6.69 -6.30 -19.97
C TRP A 162 -6.40 -5.13 -20.90
N TYR A 163 -5.12 -4.80 -21.05
CA TYR A 163 -4.65 -3.75 -21.93
C TYR A 163 -3.55 -4.33 -22.82
N GLU A 164 -3.47 -3.86 -24.05
CA GLU A 164 -2.42 -4.22 -24.99
C GLU A 164 -1.81 -3.02 -25.71
N MET A 165 -0.59 -3.21 -26.18
CA MET A 165 0.13 -2.20 -26.96
C MET A 165 1.19 -2.86 -27.84
N ASP A 166 1.23 -2.46 -29.12
CA ASP A 166 2.23 -2.91 -30.10
C ASP A 166 3.57 -2.16 -29.97
N ASP A 167 3.53 -0.98 -29.36
CA ASP A 167 4.66 -0.10 -29.17
C ASP A 167 5.25 -0.20 -27.75
N ASP A 168 5.26 -1.37 -27.10
CA ASP A 168 5.91 -1.53 -25.78
C ASP A 168 7.45 -1.44 -25.89
N PHE A 169 8.18 -1.74 -24.82
CA PHE A 169 9.64 -1.81 -24.84
C PHE A 169 10.17 -2.63 -26.02
N ASN A 170 11.15 -2.05 -26.73
CA ASN A 170 11.72 -2.58 -27.97
C ASN A 170 10.72 -2.71 -29.13
N ASN A 171 9.64 -1.90 -29.12
CA ASN A 171 8.55 -1.93 -30.10
C ASN A 171 7.97 -3.34 -30.29
N ARG A 172 7.78 -4.03 -29.16
CA ARG A 172 7.17 -5.35 -29.13
C ARG A 172 5.75 -5.26 -28.64
N HIS A 173 4.91 -6.12 -29.19
CA HIS A 173 3.58 -6.35 -28.67
C HIS A 173 3.63 -6.85 -27.22
N SER A 174 2.72 -6.34 -26.40
CA SER A 174 2.52 -6.79 -25.02
C SER A 174 1.04 -6.69 -24.64
N GLU A 175 0.59 -7.65 -23.86
CA GLU A 175 -0.76 -7.69 -23.27
C GLU A 175 -0.68 -8.00 -21.77
N PHE A 176 -1.51 -7.33 -20.97
CA PHE A 176 -1.42 -7.41 -19.52
C PHE A 176 -2.69 -6.97 -18.80
N PRO A 177 -3.00 -7.57 -17.64
CA PRO A 177 -4.08 -7.10 -16.81
C PRO A 177 -3.72 -5.73 -16.19
N THR A 178 -4.69 -4.83 -16.07
CA THR A 178 -4.48 -3.48 -15.53
C THR A 178 -5.58 -3.07 -14.56
N ASP A 179 -5.18 -2.62 -13.37
CA ASP A 179 -6.11 -2.02 -12.41
C ASP A 179 -6.29 -0.51 -12.64
N LEU A 180 -5.46 0.13 -13.49
CA LEU A 180 -5.66 1.53 -13.87
C LEU A 180 -7.06 1.75 -14.45
N TYR A 181 -7.58 0.75 -15.19
CA TYR A 181 -8.93 0.76 -15.74
C TYR A 181 -10.03 0.95 -14.67
N TYR A 182 -9.83 0.41 -13.47
CA TYR A 182 -10.76 0.58 -12.35
C TYR A 182 -10.43 1.77 -11.45
N MET A 183 -9.25 2.39 -11.62
CA MET A 183 -8.85 3.58 -10.87
C MET A 183 -9.23 4.87 -11.59
N ASP A 184 -9.11 4.88 -12.91
CA ASP A 184 -9.56 5.96 -13.78
C ASP A 184 -11.02 5.72 -14.18
N LEU A 185 -11.91 6.63 -13.78
CA LEU A 185 -13.35 6.53 -13.97
C LEU A 185 -13.90 7.59 -14.94
N ASN A 186 -13.08 8.54 -15.41
CA ASN A 186 -13.52 9.63 -16.30
C ASN A 186 -12.70 9.77 -17.61
N GLY A 187 -11.64 8.98 -17.78
CA GLY A 187 -10.94 8.74 -19.03
C GLY A 187 -11.67 7.73 -19.94
N ALA A 188 -11.33 7.74 -21.23
CA ALA A 188 -11.87 6.82 -22.21
C ALA A 188 -10.88 5.70 -22.52
N PHE A 189 -11.34 4.45 -22.40
CA PHE A 189 -10.62 3.27 -22.85
C PHE A 189 -11.32 2.70 -24.07
N GLY A 190 -10.55 2.36 -25.10
CA GLY A 190 -11.05 1.76 -26.33
C GLY A 190 -10.45 0.37 -26.56
N ASP A 191 -11.25 -0.48 -27.19
CA ASP A 191 -10.91 -1.81 -27.69
C ASP A 191 -11.38 -1.82 -29.15
N LYS A 192 -10.44 -1.52 -30.07
CA LYS A 192 -10.75 -1.23 -31.47
C LYS A 192 -10.99 -2.50 -32.26
N ASP A 193 -10.24 -3.56 -31.97
CA ASP A 193 -10.32 -4.85 -32.65
C ASP A 193 -11.30 -5.84 -31.97
N LYS A 194 -11.85 -5.48 -30.81
CA LYS A 194 -12.91 -6.16 -30.07
C LYS A 194 -12.49 -7.55 -29.58
N ASP A 195 -11.21 -7.69 -29.24
CA ASP A 195 -10.68 -8.94 -28.73
C ASP A 195 -10.76 -9.07 -27.19
N GLY A 196 -11.27 -8.04 -26.52
CA GLY A 196 -11.46 -7.97 -25.08
C GLY A 196 -10.27 -7.36 -24.32
N LYS A 197 -9.24 -6.90 -25.03
CA LYS A 197 -8.12 -6.12 -24.47
C LYS A 197 -8.23 -4.67 -24.95
N PHE A 198 -8.05 -3.73 -24.03
CA PHE A 198 -8.06 -2.31 -24.39
C PHE A 198 -6.72 -1.92 -25.05
N ASP A 199 -6.77 -1.24 -26.17
CA ASP A 199 -5.60 -0.79 -26.94
C ASP A 199 -5.36 0.72 -26.84
N SER A 200 -6.34 1.46 -26.32
CA SER A 200 -6.32 2.91 -26.25
C SER A 200 -6.80 3.42 -24.90
N HIS A 201 -6.19 4.53 -24.47
CA HIS A 201 -6.56 5.26 -23.28
C HIS A 201 -6.37 6.76 -23.56
N THR A 202 -7.43 7.55 -23.49
CA THR A 202 -7.43 8.98 -23.86
C THR A 202 -8.23 9.84 -22.88
N TYR A 203 -7.98 11.15 -22.88
CA TYR A 203 -8.80 12.09 -22.12
C TYR A 203 -10.16 12.30 -22.79
N THR A 204 -11.13 12.81 -22.04
CA THR A 204 -12.48 13.12 -22.51
C THR A 204 -12.86 14.57 -22.17
N SER A 205 -14.07 15.01 -22.52
CA SER A 205 -14.61 16.27 -22.01
C SER A 205 -14.96 16.20 -20.52
N ALA A 206 -15.15 15.00 -19.97
CA ALA A 206 -15.54 14.75 -18.58
C ALA A 206 -14.34 14.47 -17.65
N GLY A 207 -13.14 14.27 -18.20
CA GLY A 207 -11.99 13.82 -17.42
C GLY A 207 -10.72 13.61 -18.23
N ASP A 208 -9.72 13.06 -17.57
CA ASP A 208 -8.45 12.72 -18.21
C ASP A 208 -8.02 11.30 -17.83
N GLN A 209 -6.74 10.98 -18.02
CA GLN A 209 -6.23 9.63 -17.85
C GLN A 209 -5.81 9.32 -16.41
N ARG A 210 -5.92 10.28 -15.49
CA ARG A 210 -5.44 10.12 -14.12
C ARG A 210 -6.41 9.26 -13.31
N PRO A 211 -5.91 8.48 -12.35
CA PRO A 211 -6.79 7.73 -11.47
C PRO A 211 -7.60 8.66 -10.54
N ASP A 212 -8.92 8.52 -10.61
CA ASP A 212 -9.89 9.18 -9.73
C ASP A 212 -9.89 8.57 -8.34
N ILE A 213 -9.85 7.24 -8.26
CA ILE A 213 -9.87 6.45 -7.02
C ILE A 213 -8.61 5.58 -6.89
N PHE A 214 -8.34 5.07 -5.68
CA PHE A 214 -7.34 4.01 -5.50
C PHE A 214 -8.00 2.63 -5.45
N VAL A 215 -7.34 1.63 -6.01
CA VAL A 215 -7.79 0.24 -5.97
C VAL A 215 -6.72 -0.64 -5.34
N GLY A 216 -7.13 -1.56 -4.47
CA GLY A 216 -6.32 -2.68 -4.03
C GLY A 216 -6.96 -4.00 -4.42
N ARG A 217 -6.15 -5.06 -4.52
CA ARG A 217 -6.59 -6.37 -5.01
C ARG A 217 -6.16 -7.53 -4.12
N LEU A 218 -7.10 -8.45 -3.87
CA LEU A 218 -6.90 -9.74 -3.21
C LEU A 218 -7.34 -10.89 -4.14
N THR A 219 -6.49 -11.26 -5.09
CA THR A 219 -6.75 -12.36 -6.03
C THR A 219 -6.00 -13.62 -5.61
N ALA A 220 -6.59 -14.40 -4.70
CA ALA A 220 -5.93 -15.58 -4.12
C ALA A 220 -6.10 -16.87 -4.93
N ARG A 221 -7.10 -16.96 -5.84
CA ARG A 221 -7.35 -18.16 -6.65
C ARG A 221 -6.11 -18.73 -7.36
N PRO A 222 -5.25 -17.93 -8.03
CA PRO A 222 -4.08 -18.48 -8.71
C PRO A 222 -3.04 -19.11 -7.76
N LEU A 223 -3.16 -18.85 -6.45
CA LEU A 223 -2.33 -19.46 -5.40
C LEU A 223 -3.00 -20.68 -4.76
N ALA A 224 -4.30 -20.89 -5.00
CA ALA A 224 -5.05 -21.96 -4.39
C ALA A 224 -4.59 -23.36 -4.86
N GLY A 225 -5.05 -24.40 -4.17
CA GLY A 225 -4.65 -25.78 -4.37
C GLY A 225 -3.78 -26.24 -3.21
N SER A 226 -2.51 -26.61 -3.48
CA SER A 226 -1.60 -27.13 -2.45
C SER A 226 -1.23 -26.12 -1.34
N TRP A 227 -1.58 -24.85 -1.49
CA TRP A 227 -1.33 -23.79 -0.50
C TRP A 227 -2.57 -23.41 0.32
N GLY A 228 -3.72 -24.00 0.03
CA GLY A 228 -5.01 -23.72 0.66
C GLY A 228 -6.12 -23.45 -0.35
N SER A 229 -7.35 -23.34 0.13
CA SER A 229 -8.46 -22.80 -0.67
C SER A 229 -8.33 -21.29 -0.80
N GLU A 230 -8.92 -20.70 -1.85
CA GLU A 230 -8.97 -19.24 -2.03
C GLU A 230 -9.52 -18.54 -0.78
N ALA A 231 -10.64 -19.03 -0.24
CA ALA A 231 -11.25 -18.50 0.97
C ALA A 231 -10.32 -18.59 2.19
N SER A 232 -9.56 -19.68 2.36
CA SER A 232 -8.62 -19.80 3.48
C SER A 232 -7.47 -18.79 3.41
N LEU A 233 -6.96 -18.53 2.20
CA LEU A 233 -5.90 -17.54 1.95
C LEU A 233 -6.41 -16.12 2.24
N VAL A 234 -7.62 -15.79 1.78
CA VAL A 234 -8.26 -14.48 2.01
C VAL A 234 -8.61 -14.29 3.50
N ASN A 235 -9.14 -15.31 4.18
CA ASN A 235 -9.38 -15.25 5.62
C ASN A 235 -8.09 -15.03 6.42
N ASN A 236 -7.01 -15.73 6.05
CA ASN A 236 -5.71 -15.52 6.68
C ASN A 236 -5.19 -14.10 6.40
N TYR A 237 -5.39 -13.58 5.20
CA TYR A 237 -5.04 -12.21 4.86
C TYR A 237 -5.78 -11.19 5.76
N PHE A 238 -7.10 -11.28 5.87
CA PHE A 238 -7.88 -10.38 6.73
C PHE A 238 -7.50 -10.50 8.22
N ARG A 239 -7.22 -11.71 8.72
CA ARG A 239 -6.67 -11.89 10.07
C ARG A 239 -5.37 -11.11 10.26
N LYS A 240 -4.43 -11.22 9.31
CA LYS A 240 -3.15 -10.47 9.38
C LYS A 240 -3.38 -8.96 9.35
N VAL A 241 -4.33 -8.48 8.55
CA VAL A 241 -4.71 -7.05 8.51
C VAL A 241 -5.25 -6.60 9.86
N HIS A 242 -6.18 -7.36 10.45
CA HIS A 242 -6.71 -7.08 11.79
C HIS A 242 -5.60 -7.04 12.84
N ASP A 243 -4.76 -8.09 12.88
CA ASP A 243 -3.64 -8.18 13.81
C ASP A 243 -2.67 -7.01 13.62
N TYR A 244 -2.43 -6.58 12.39
CA TYR A 244 -1.62 -5.41 12.10
C TYR A 244 -2.26 -4.15 12.65
N ARG A 245 -3.53 -3.86 12.34
CA ARG A 245 -4.24 -2.65 12.81
C ARG A 245 -4.30 -2.54 14.34
N ARG A 246 -4.39 -3.67 15.04
CA ARG A 246 -4.32 -3.69 16.52
C ARG A 246 -2.90 -3.56 17.09
N GLY A 247 -1.88 -3.61 16.25
CA GLY A 247 -0.46 -3.62 16.65
C GLY A 247 0.01 -4.97 17.23
N VAL A 248 -0.72 -6.05 16.99
CA VAL A 248 -0.33 -7.43 17.35
C VAL A 248 0.69 -7.98 16.35
N LEU A 249 0.44 -7.76 15.06
CA LEU A 249 1.36 -8.16 13.99
C LEU A 249 2.32 -6.99 13.72
N THR A 250 3.58 -7.17 14.11
CA THR A 250 4.65 -6.17 13.94
C THR A 250 5.82 -6.74 13.13
N ALA A 251 6.66 -5.87 12.60
CA ALA A 251 7.98 -6.20 12.05
C ALA A 251 8.99 -5.15 12.54
N PRO A 252 10.30 -5.43 12.51
CA PRO A 252 11.31 -4.41 12.80
C PRO A 252 11.07 -3.16 11.95
N HIS A 253 11.01 -1.97 12.56
CA HIS A 253 10.73 -0.69 11.89
C HIS A 253 11.93 -0.20 11.07
N ARG A 254 12.30 -1.00 10.07
CA ARG A 254 13.41 -0.78 9.15
C ARG A 254 13.03 -1.26 7.76
N ALA A 255 13.69 -0.67 6.77
CA ALA A 255 13.51 -0.99 5.37
C ALA A 255 14.74 -1.69 4.79
N LEU A 256 14.52 -2.54 3.78
CA LEU A 256 15.54 -3.16 2.95
C LEU A 256 15.43 -2.60 1.53
N ALA A 257 16.53 -2.10 0.98
CA ALA A 257 16.70 -1.83 -0.44
C ALA A 257 17.70 -2.85 -1.01
N PHE A 258 17.18 -3.87 -1.69
CA PHE A 258 17.97 -4.94 -2.31
C PHE A 258 18.00 -4.73 -3.81
N GLN A 259 19.09 -4.20 -4.34
CA GLN A 259 19.16 -3.66 -5.70
C GLN A 259 20.23 -4.41 -6.49
N ASP A 260 19.80 -5.25 -7.43
CA ASP A 260 20.70 -5.98 -8.32
C ASP A 260 21.48 -5.04 -9.25
N ASP A 261 22.50 -5.59 -9.89
CA ASP A 261 23.56 -4.88 -10.63
C ASP A 261 23.10 -3.72 -11.52
N ASP A 262 22.02 -3.88 -12.29
CA ASP A 262 21.48 -2.85 -13.19
C ASP A 262 20.96 -1.59 -12.46
N TRP A 263 20.62 -1.70 -11.17
CA TRP A 263 19.96 -0.64 -10.40
C TRP A 263 20.71 -0.23 -9.12
N TYR A 264 21.96 -0.64 -8.94
CA TYR A 264 22.74 -0.37 -7.71
C TYR A 264 22.85 1.12 -7.30
N ARG A 265 22.71 2.05 -8.26
CA ARG A 265 22.72 3.51 -8.01
C ARG A 265 21.34 4.15 -7.88
N MET A 266 20.27 3.37 -8.03
CA MET A 266 18.92 3.91 -8.00
C MET A 266 18.55 4.33 -6.58
N GLY A 267 18.01 5.54 -6.42
CA GLY A 267 17.46 5.96 -5.13
C GLY A 267 16.09 5.33 -4.91
N THR A 268 15.93 4.53 -3.85
CA THR A 268 14.63 3.93 -3.47
C THR A 268 13.77 4.85 -2.61
N TYR A 269 14.33 5.92 -2.04
CA TYR A 269 13.63 6.94 -1.24
C TYR A 269 12.79 6.40 -0.06
N GLN A 270 13.01 5.14 0.36
CA GLN A 270 12.35 4.56 1.55
C GLN A 270 12.65 5.36 2.82
N ASN A 271 13.75 6.13 2.85
CA ASN A 271 14.13 6.99 3.96
C ASN A 271 13.15 8.14 4.25
N TYR A 272 12.19 8.38 3.36
CA TYR A 272 11.07 9.31 3.62
C TYR A 272 9.98 8.70 4.51
N ALA A 273 9.92 7.38 4.62
CA ALA A 273 8.95 6.64 5.39
C ALA A 273 9.57 5.83 6.55
N TRP A 274 10.83 5.39 6.42
CA TRP A 274 11.58 4.66 7.44
C TRP A 274 12.92 5.33 7.73
N SER A 275 13.28 5.54 9.00
CA SER A 275 14.57 6.16 9.36
C SER A 275 15.76 5.24 9.09
N ASN A 276 15.59 3.93 9.24
CA ASN A 276 16.62 2.92 9.00
C ASN A 276 16.38 2.18 7.68
N VAL A 277 17.27 2.37 6.69
CA VAL A 277 17.23 1.67 5.40
C VAL A 277 18.53 0.92 5.19
N VAL A 278 18.47 -0.41 5.29
CA VAL A 278 19.57 -1.30 4.93
C VAL A 278 19.65 -1.40 3.41
N LYS A 279 20.83 -1.11 2.85
CA LYS A 279 21.07 -1.20 1.40
C LYS A 279 21.97 -2.40 1.08
N VAL A 280 21.55 -3.22 0.12
CA VAL A 280 22.36 -4.27 -0.49
C VAL A 280 22.43 -3.96 -1.99
N THR A 281 23.51 -3.30 -2.38
CA THR A 281 23.74 -2.79 -3.75
C THR A 281 25.05 -3.29 -4.34
N ASP A 282 25.85 -4.04 -3.57
CA ASP A 282 27.05 -4.69 -4.11
C ASP A 282 26.61 -5.86 -5.00
N LYS A 283 26.95 -5.75 -6.29
CA LYS A 283 26.66 -6.73 -7.35
C LYS A 283 27.19 -8.15 -7.06
N TYR A 284 28.18 -8.31 -6.17
CA TYR A 284 28.65 -9.63 -5.73
C TYR A 284 27.82 -10.20 -4.57
N GLN A 285 27.03 -9.36 -3.89
CA GLN A 285 26.18 -9.71 -2.76
C GLN A 285 24.71 -9.84 -3.14
N THR A 286 24.29 -9.33 -4.30
CA THR A 286 22.92 -9.45 -4.80
C THR A 286 22.69 -10.85 -5.37
N THR A 287 22.56 -11.84 -4.50
CA THR A 287 22.28 -13.23 -4.87
C THR A 287 20.92 -13.67 -4.34
N ALA A 288 20.31 -14.69 -4.97
CA ALA A 288 19.07 -15.30 -4.48
C ALA A 288 19.18 -15.80 -3.03
N ALA A 289 20.34 -16.40 -2.68
CA ALA A 289 20.62 -16.88 -1.33
C ALA A 289 20.70 -15.72 -0.32
N ASN A 290 21.40 -14.64 -0.67
CA ASN A 290 21.49 -13.47 0.21
C ASN A 290 20.16 -12.74 0.32
N TYR A 291 19.39 -12.62 -0.77
CA TYR A 291 18.05 -12.04 -0.72
C TYR A 291 17.16 -12.79 0.27
N LYS A 292 17.10 -14.12 0.16
CA LYS A 292 16.39 -14.97 1.12
C LYS A 292 16.89 -14.77 2.55
N LYS A 293 18.22 -14.77 2.76
CA LYS A 293 18.83 -14.54 4.06
C LYS A 293 18.40 -13.20 4.66
N ARG A 294 18.47 -12.11 3.88
CA ARG A 294 18.04 -10.78 4.32
C ARG A 294 16.57 -10.78 4.70
N LEU A 295 15.67 -11.31 3.88
CA LEU A 295 14.24 -11.33 4.21
C LEU A 295 13.96 -12.00 5.57
N LEU A 296 14.70 -13.06 5.92
CA LEU A 296 14.56 -13.76 7.20
C LEU A 296 15.01 -12.94 8.42
N GLU A 297 15.80 -11.88 8.23
CA GLU A 297 16.16 -10.94 9.30
C GLU A 297 14.98 -10.02 9.69
N GLY A 298 13.90 -9.97 8.89
CA GLY A 298 12.70 -9.18 9.16
C GLY A 298 12.81 -7.68 8.85
N TYR A 299 11.88 -7.19 8.04
CA TYR A 299 11.80 -5.80 7.59
C TYR A 299 10.34 -5.37 7.47
N GLU A 300 10.02 -4.13 7.83
CA GLU A 300 8.70 -3.60 7.59
C GLU A 300 8.48 -3.29 6.10
N SER A 301 9.49 -2.76 5.41
CA SER A 301 9.41 -2.50 3.96
C SER A 301 10.60 -3.06 3.19
N VAL A 302 10.34 -3.69 2.05
CA VAL A 302 11.36 -4.20 1.13
C VAL A 302 11.15 -3.60 -0.25
N VAL A 303 12.20 -2.99 -0.82
CA VAL A 303 12.33 -2.77 -2.25
C VAL A 303 13.28 -3.83 -2.78
N VAL A 304 12.85 -4.57 -3.79
CA VAL A 304 13.73 -5.47 -4.55
C VAL A 304 13.79 -4.98 -6.00
N CYS A 305 14.99 -4.73 -6.50
CA CYS A 305 15.24 -4.44 -7.91
C CYS A 305 15.94 -5.64 -8.53
N SER A 306 15.24 -6.36 -9.40
CA SER A 306 15.75 -7.58 -10.05
C SER A 306 15.03 -7.84 -11.37
N HIS A 307 15.68 -8.54 -12.28
CA HIS A 307 14.98 -9.18 -13.39
C HIS A 307 14.06 -10.28 -12.84
N SER A 308 12.88 -10.47 -13.42
CA SER A 308 11.86 -11.34 -12.81
C SER A 308 10.81 -11.81 -13.81
N SER A 309 9.94 -12.69 -13.36
CA SER A 309 8.69 -13.03 -14.03
C SER A 309 7.61 -13.21 -12.95
N PRO A 310 6.38 -13.67 -13.27
CA PRO A 310 5.43 -14.03 -12.23
C PRO A 310 5.93 -15.16 -11.32
N ALA A 311 6.93 -15.94 -11.73
CA ALA A 311 7.35 -17.16 -11.03
C ALA A 311 8.74 -17.10 -10.37
N VAL A 312 9.58 -16.11 -10.69
CA VAL A 312 10.98 -16.08 -10.24
C VAL A 312 11.51 -14.65 -10.07
N HIS A 313 12.38 -14.47 -9.06
CA HIS A 313 13.35 -13.37 -9.02
C HIS A 313 14.71 -13.89 -9.47
N THR A 314 15.37 -13.13 -10.35
CA THR A 314 16.64 -13.49 -10.98
C THR A 314 17.68 -12.43 -10.66
N PHE A 315 18.82 -12.87 -10.12
CA PHE A 315 19.90 -11.98 -9.72
C PHE A 315 21.20 -12.30 -10.43
N LYS A 316 21.79 -11.29 -11.06
CA LYS A 316 23.02 -11.42 -11.85
C LYS A 316 24.24 -11.14 -10.98
N VAL A 317 25.18 -12.09 -11.00
CA VAL A 317 26.42 -12.01 -10.25
C VAL A 317 27.58 -11.93 -11.25
N PRO A 318 28.41 -10.88 -11.23
CA PRO A 318 29.52 -10.76 -12.16
C PRO A 318 30.51 -11.93 -12.02
N GLY A 319 30.91 -12.52 -13.15
CA GLY A 319 31.86 -13.64 -13.18
C GLY A 319 31.29 -14.96 -12.64
N SER A 320 29.98 -15.05 -12.41
CA SER A 320 29.32 -16.27 -11.93
C SER A 320 28.00 -16.52 -12.68
N SER A 321 27.39 -17.68 -12.44
CA SER A 321 26.08 -17.99 -12.96
C SER A 321 25.00 -17.15 -12.28
N THR A 322 24.03 -16.69 -13.06
CA THR A 322 22.83 -16.01 -12.56
C THR A 322 22.10 -16.89 -11.54
N THR A 323 21.78 -16.33 -10.38
CA THR A 323 21.09 -17.02 -9.28
C THR A 323 19.59 -16.71 -9.31
N ARG A 324 18.76 -17.64 -8.81
CA ARG A 324 17.29 -17.55 -8.90
C ARG A 324 16.61 -17.98 -7.61
N ILE A 325 15.46 -17.39 -7.32
CA ILE A 325 14.54 -17.84 -6.27
C ILE A 325 13.11 -17.88 -6.80
N TYR A 326 12.54 -19.09 -6.85
CA TYR A 326 11.21 -19.34 -7.37
C TYR A 326 10.13 -19.06 -6.32
N ASN A 327 8.92 -18.78 -6.80
CA ASN A 327 7.73 -18.52 -5.99
C ASN A 327 7.45 -19.62 -4.95
N THR A 328 7.68 -20.89 -5.28
CA THR A 328 7.53 -22.04 -4.36
C THR A 328 8.54 -22.00 -3.21
N GLN A 329 9.78 -21.63 -3.50
CA GLN A 329 10.84 -21.48 -2.50
C GLN A 329 10.55 -20.26 -1.60
N MET A 330 10.05 -19.17 -2.18
CA MET A 330 9.67 -17.98 -1.41
C MET A 330 8.46 -18.25 -0.52
N TRP A 331 7.45 -18.97 -1.03
CA TRP A 331 6.30 -19.41 -0.24
C TRP A 331 6.73 -20.24 0.97
N ALA A 332 7.62 -21.20 0.76
CA ALA A 332 8.19 -22.01 1.85
C ALA A 332 9.07 -21.20 2.82
N THR A 333 9.71 -20.13 2.34
CA THR A 333 10.51 -19.22 3.17
C THR A 333 9.64 -18.45 4.17
N ASN A 334 8.40 -18.10 3.79
CA ASN A 334 7.45 -17.38 4.65
C ASN A 334 8.11 -16.17 5.36
N PRO A 335 8.62 -15.20 4.59
CA PRO A 335 9.46 -14.12 5.10
C PRO A 335 8.71 -13.25 6.12
N PRO A 336 9.35 -12.87 7.24
CA PRO A 336 8.73 -12.02 8.26
C PRO A 336 8.72 -10.53 7.88
N CYS A 337 8.27 -10.17 6.67
CA CYS A 337 8.21 -8.78 6.20
C CYS A 337 6.78 -8.32 5.84
N LEU A 338 6.49 -7.02 5.88
CA LEU A 338 5.12 -6.51 5.74
C LEU A 338 4.79 -5.93 4.36
N PHE A 339 5.65 -5.06 3.86
CA PHE A 339 5.37 -4.27 2.66
C PHE A 339 6.45 -4.46 1.61
N TYR A 340 6.04 -4.65 0.36
CA TYR A 340 6.92 -4.93 -0.75
C TYR A 340 6.69 -3.94 -1.88
N ASN A 341 7.78 -3.40 -2.42
CA ASN A 341 7.81 -2.69 -3.69
C ASN A 341 8.70 -3.47 -4.65
N LEU A 342 8.05 -4.08 -5.63
CA LEU A 342 8.64 -5.05 -6.53
C LEU A 342 9.07 -4.33 -7.81
N PHE A 343 10.31 -3.84 -7.79
CA PHE A 343 11.02 -3.41 -9.01
C PHE A 343 11.46 -4.64 -9.81
N ALA A 344 10.46 -5.38 -10.28
CA ALA A 344 10.55 -6.71 -10.82
C ALA A 344 9.42 -6.90 -11.85
N CYS A 345 9.77 -7.13 -13.11
CA CYS A 345 8.79 -7.27 -14.19
C CYS A 345 7.82 -8.41 -13.96
N SER A 346 6.54 -8.15 -14.23
CA SER A 346 5.42 -9.10 -14.20
C SER A 346 5.22 -9.86 -12.90
N ASN A 347 5.89 -9.45 -11.82
CA ASN A 347 5.88 -10.13 -10.54
C ASN A 347 4.48 -10.06 -9.89
N CYS A 348 3.71 -9.01 -10.21
CA CYS A 348 2.32 -8.83 -9.81
C CYS A 348 1.31 -9.26 -10.89
N ARG A 349 1.67 -10.10 -11.87
CA ARG A 349 0.73 -10.68 -12.87
C ARG A 349 -0.29 -11.59 -12.18
N TYR A 350 -1.29 -10.99 -11.53
CA TYR A 350 -2.28 -11.66 -10.69
C TYR A 350 -3.23 -12.60 -11.45
N THR A 351 -3.10 -12.70 -12.77
CA THR A 351 -3.78 -13.67 -13.63
C THR A 351 -2.95 -14.93 -13.89
N SER A 352 -1.67 -14.96 -13.49
CA SER A 352 -0.78 -16.11 -13.63
C SER A 352 -0.77 -17.00 -12.38
N THR A 353 -0.71 -18.31 -12.59
CA THR A 353 -0.57 -19.31 -11.53
C THR A 353 0.59 -18.98 -10.61
N ARG A 354 0.32 -18.96 -9.30
CA ARG A 354 1.30 -18.72 -8.22
C ARG A 354 2.13 -17.45 -8.43
N TYR A 355 1.52 -16.39 -8.94
CA TYR A 355 2.21 -15.12 -9.16
C TYR A 355 2.89 -14.59 -7.89
N TYR A 356 4.10 -14.06 -8.05
CA TYR A 356 5.04 -13.77 -6.97
C TYR A 356 4.54 -12.70 -5.99
N GLY A 357 3.87 -11.65 -6.48
CA GLY A 357 3.29 -10.62 -5.62
C GLY A 357 2.24 -11.19 -4.66
N GLY A 358 1.48 -12.18 -5.12
CA GLY A 358 0.52 -12.91 -4.30
C GLY A 358 1.20 -13.76 -3.24
N VAL A 359 2.36 -14.35 -3.56
CA VAL A 359 3.16 -15.10 -2.57
C VAL A 359 3.48 -14.21 -1.38
N TYR A 360 3.95 -12.98 -1.61
CA TYR A 360 4.28 -12.06 -0.52
C TYR A 360 3.09 -11.65 0.35
N ILE A 361 1.90 -11.43 -0.22
CA ILE A 361 0.75 -10.98 0.58
C ILE A 361 -0.06 -12.12 1.19
N PHE A 362 -0.03 -13.33 0.62
CA PHE A 362 -0.80 -14.47 1.12
C PHE A 362 0.01 -15.46 1.97
N VAL A 363 1.32 -15.24 2.15
CA VAL A 363 2.13 -16.05 3.09
C VAL A 363 1.49 -16.10 4.49
N LYS A 364 1.79 -17.19 5.21
CA LYS A 364 1.14 -17.55 6.47
C LYS A 364 1.27 -16.48 7.54
N THR A 365 2.46 -15.87 7.67
CA THR A 365 2.80 -15.05 8.85
C THR A 365 2.70 -13.55 8.62
N LYS A 366 3.60 -12.95 7.83
CA LYS A 366 3.74 -11.50 7.67
C LYS A 366 3.80 -11.15 6.18
N GLY A 367 3.03 -10.16 5.78
CA GLY A 367 2.90 -9.72 4.39
C GLY A 367 1.51 -9.17 4.15
N LEU A 368 1.44 -7.90 3.74
CA LEU A 368 0.21 -7.11 3.71
C LEU A 368 0.08 -6.32 2.41
N ILE A 369 1.16 -5.75 1.89
CA ILE A 369 1.14 -4.95 0.66
C ILE A 369 2.24 -5.41 -0.28
N ALA A 370 1.90 -5.55 -1.55
CA ALA A 370 2.86 -5.62 -2.64
C ALA A 370 2.44 -4.65 -3.75
N VAL A 371 3.27 -3.65 -4.03
CA VAL A 371 3.15 -2.81 -5.24
C VAL A 371 4.15 -3.30 -6.28
N GLY A 372 3.71 -3.44 -7.52
CA GLY A 372 4.54 -3.94 -8.61
C GLY A 372 3.76 -3.98 -9.91
N THR A 373 4.35 -4.57 -10.95
CA THR A 373 3.77 -4.57 -12.31
C THR A 373 3.29 -5.94 -12.77
N THR A 374 2.26 -5.96 -13.60
CA THR A 374 1.75 -7.12 -14.34
C THR A 374 2.47 -7.34 -15.68
N LYS A 375 3.35 -6.43 -16.09
CA LYS A 375 4.13 -6.51 -17.34
C LYS A 375 5.59 -6.13 -17.15
N THR A 376 6.34 -6.00 -18.25
CA THR A 376 7.68 -5.39 -18.25
C THR A 376 7.63 -3.93 -17.79
N GLY A 377 8.55 -3.49 -16.94
CA GLY A 377 8.54 -2.17 -16.31
C GLY A 377 8.52 -2.29 -14.78
N SER A 378 8.33 -1.19 -14.06
CA SER A 378 8.00 -1.13 -12.63
C SER A 378 7.88 0.34 -12.16
N MET A 379 7.78 0.56 -10.84
CA MET A 379 7.73 1.85 -10.21
C MET A 379 9.07 2.58 -10.33
N LEU A 380 9.06 3.71 -11.04
CA LEU A 380 10.09 4.74 -10.92
C LEU A 380 9.59 5.85 -9.98
N TYR A 381 10.39 6.92 -9.78
CA TYR A 381 9.98 8.07 -8.97
C TYR A 381 9.51 7.69 -7.55
N PHE A 382 10.23 6.80 -6.89
CA PHE A 382 9.86 6.28 -5.56
C PHE A 382 9.58 7.35 -4.51
N TYR A 383 10.17 8.54 -4.64
CA TYR A 383 9.87 9.70 -3.79
C TYR A 383 8.37 10.03 -3.76
N ASP A 384 7.69 10.04 -4.91
CA ASP A 384 6.26 10.36 -4.98
C ASP A 384 5.38 9.29 -4.33
N TYR A 385 5.93 8.09 -4.08
CA TYR A 385 5.24 7.03 -3.35
C TYR A 385 5.59 7.04 -1.85
N TYR A 386 6.89 7.04 -1.51
CA TYR A 386 7.33 6.94 -0.11
C TYR A 386 7.17 8.23 0.70
N ARG A 387 7.19 9.42 0.07
CA ARG A 387 6.93 10.66 0.81
C ARG A 387 5.50 10.70 1.36
N PRO A 388 4.43 10.49 0.56
CA PRO A 388 3.08 10.42 1.11
C PRO A 388 2.93 9.38 2.22
N LEU A 389 3.52 8.19 2.06
CA LEU A 389 3.52 7.16 3.11
C LEU A 389 4.15 7.67 4.41
N GLY A 390 5.33 8.30 4.34
CA GLY A 390 5.94 8.97 5.47
C GLY A 390 5.10 10.10 6.07
N GLN A 391 4.22 10.70 5.29
CA GLN A 391 3.22 11.71 5.69
C GLN A 391 1.89 11.10 6.18
N ASN A 392 1.90 9.81 6.54
CA ASN A 392 0.74 9.07 7.05
C ASN A 392 -0.39 8.90 6.03
N LYS A 393 -0.10 8.97 4.73
CA LYS A 393 -1.07 8.59 3.69
C LYS A 393 -1.18 7.07 3.60
N THR A 394 -2.33 6.57 3.15
CA THR A 394 -2.50 5.13 2.95
C THR A 394 -1.66 4.68 1.76
N PHE A 395 -1.41 3.38 1.66
CA PHE A 395 -0.77 2.82 0.47
C PHE A 395 -1.54 3.14 -0.82
N GLY A 396 -2.88 3.15 -0.77
CA GLY A 396 -3.75 3.54 -1.88
C GLY A 396 -3.64 5.02 -2.23
N GLU A 397 -3.70 5.92 -1.23
CA GLU A 397 -3.51 7.36 -1.44
C GLU A 397 -2.13 7.66 -2.07
N ALA A 398 -1.08 7.03 -1.57
CA ALA A 398 0.29 7.16 -2.08
C ALA A 398 0.43 6.63 -3.51
N PHE A 399 -0.16 5.46 -3.79
CA PHE A 399 -0.11 4.85 -5.12
C PHE A 399 -0.88 5.68 -6.16
N ARG A 400 -2.09 6.14 -5.83
CA ARG A 400 -2.88 7.02 -6.70
C ARG A 400 -2.17 8.34 -6.97
N TYR A 401 -1.59 8.96 -5.93
CA TYR A 401 -0.81 10.18 -6.07
C TYR A 401 0.40 9.98 -6.99
N TRP A 402 1.17 8.90 -6.77
CA TRP A 402 2.30 8.56 -7.61
C TRP A 402 1.92 8.39 -9.08
N PHE A 403 0.81 7.70 -9.37
CA PHE A 403 0.36 7.42 -10.73
C PHE A 403 -0.20 8.69 -11.41
N ALA A 404 -0.97 9.49 -10.69
CA ALA A 404 -1.50 10.77 -11.19
C ALA A 404 -0.38 11.75 -11.57
N ARG A 405 0.76 11.71 -10.87
CA ARG A 405 1.95 12.53 -11.17
C ARG A 405 2.71 12.13 -12.43
N ARG A 406 2.36 11.02 -13.07
CA ARG A 406 2.92 10.63 -14.37
C ARG A 406 2.18 11.26 -15.55
N TYR A 407 1.03 11.89 -15.31
CA TYR A 407 0.26 12.57 -16.34
C TYR A 407 0.98 13.84 -16.79
N SER A 408 1.18 14.00 -18.09
CA SER A 408 1.79 15.18 -18.69
C SER A 408 0.70 16.13 -19.18
N THR A 409 0.71 17.37 -18.65
CA THR A 409 -0.15 18.45 -19.15
C THR A 409 0.24 18.90 -20.57
N TYR A 410 1.46 18.62 -21.01
CA TYR A 410 1.95 18.99 -22.34
C TYR A 410 1.27 18.18 -23.46
N TYR A 411 1.19 16.86 -23.33
CA TYR A 411 0.47 16.00 -24.30
C TYR A 411 -0.97 15.70 -23.89
N LYS A 412 -1.44 16.27 -22.77
CA LYS A 412 -2.72 15.95 -22.13
C LYS A 412 -2.91 14.44 -21.91
N GLY A 413 -1.86 13.76 -21.44
CA GLY A 413 -1.89 12.31 -21.28
C GLY A 413 -0.60 11.70 -20.73
N TYR A 414 -0.54 10.37 -20.76
CA TYR A 414 0.69 9.64 -20.46
C TYR A 414 1.55 9.51 -21.71
N SER A 415 2.84 9.88 -21.60
CA SER A 415 3.81 9.64 -22.66
C SER A 415 3.95 8.15 -22.96
N LEU A 416 4.46 7.80 -24.15
CA LEU A 416 4.73 6.41 -24.48
C LEU A 416 5.64 5.73 -23.44
N SER A 417 6.70 6.43 -22.99
CA SER A 417 7.58 5.91 -21.94
C SER A 417 6.83 5.68 -20.63
N SER A 418 5.91 6.57 -20.25
CA SER A 418 5.06 6.39 -19.06
C SER A 418 4.12 5.19 -19.19
N ARG A 419 3.50 5.00 -20.37
CA ARG A 419 2.66 3.82 -20.65
C ARG A 419 3.47 2.54 -20.54
N ARG A 420 4.62 2.48 -21.22
CA ARG A 420 5.59 1.36 -21.18
C ARG A 420 5.96 0.98 -19.75
N TRP A 421 6.31 1.96 -18.91
CA TRP A 421 6.75 1.68 -17.54
C TRP A 421 5.62 1.36 -16.56
N PHE A 422 4.47 2.05 -16.66
CA PHE A 422 3.55 2.18 -15.53
C PHE A 422 2.16 1.55 -15.73
N TYR A 423 1.70 1.28 -16.96
CA TYR A 423 0.31 0.82 -17.18
C TYR A 423 -0.03 -0.55 -16.58
N GLY A 424 0.98 -1.38 -16.31
CA GLY A 424 0.80 -2.64 -15.59
C GLY A 424 0.92 -2.52 -14.07
N MET A 425 1.17 -1.34 -13.51
CA MET A 425 1.34 -1.18 -12.07
C MET A 425 0.03 -1.45 -11.32
N THR A 426 0.11 -2.23 -10.25
CA THR A 426 -1.01 -2.60 -9.39
C THR A 426 -0.58 -2.59 -7.92
N LEU A 427 -1.56 -2.39 -7.04
CA LEU A 427 -1.43 -2.53 -5.59
C LEU A 427 -2.18 -3.78 -5.13
N LEU A 428 -1.43 -4.76 -4.65
CA LEU A 428 -1.95 -5.97 -4.05
C LEU A 428 -2.04 -5.78 -2.54
N GLY A 429 -3.16 -6.17 -1.95
CA GLY A 429 -3.45 -5.97 -0.53
C GLY A 429 -4.46 -4.85 -0.27
N ASP A 430 -4.52 -4.45 1.00
CA ASP A 430 -5.49 -3.49 1.53
C ASP A 430 -4.97 -2.06 1.36
N PRO A 431 -5.50 -1.29 0.40
CA PRO A 431 -4.98 0.02 0.05
C PRO A 431 -5.24 1.06 1.15
N THR A 432 -6.02 0.74 2.18
CA THR A 432 -6.31 1.67 3.28
C THR A 432 -5.29 1.59 4.41
N LEU A 433 -4.38 0.61 4.38
CA LEU A 433 -3.33 0.49 5.40
C LEU A 433 -2.41 1.71 5.40
N ARG A 434 -1.92 2.03 6.60
CA ARG A 434 -0.87 3.03 6.84
C ARG A 434 0.33 2.35 7.48
N ILE A 435 1.50 2.94 7.30
CA ILE A 435 2.67 2.52 8.07
C ILE A 435 2.38 2.87 9.53
N HIS A 436 2.55 1.90 10.41
CA HIS A 436 2.59 2.16 11.84
C HIS A 436 3.79 3.07 12.08
N ARG A 437 3.53 4.35 12.28
CA ARG A 437 4.58 5.19 12.84
C ARG A 437 4.91 4.60 14.21
N SER A 438 6.14 4.80 14.65
CA SER A 438 6.46 4.73 16.07
C SER A 438 5.64 5.81 16.78
N TYR A 439 4.36 5.53 17.02
CA TYR A 439 3.41 6.40 17.69
C TYR A 439 3.60 6.21 19.17
N VAL A 440 3.65 7.34 19.87
CA VAL A 440 3.54 7.38 21.31
C VAL A 440 2.10 7.08 21.65
N LYS A 441 1.84 5.87 22.18
CA LYS A 441 0.57 5.58 22.82
C LYS A 441 0.54 6.31 24.15
N LEU A 442 -0.51 7.10 24.37
CA LEU A 442 -0.89 7.56 25.69
C LEU A 442 -1.92 6.60 26.25
N SER A 443 -1.66 6.10 27.45
CA SER A 443 -2.63 5.33 28.23
C SER A 443 -3.01 6.16 29.45
N ALA A 444 -4.30 6.30 29.72
CA ALA A 444 -4.76 6.83 30.98
C ALA A 444 -5.09 5.65 31.91
N GLY A 445 -4.64 5.73 33.16
CA GLY A 445 -5.14 4.88 34.23
C GLY A 445 -6.62 5.15 34.53
N SER A 446 -7.20 4.42 35.47
CA SER A 446 -8.59 4.64 35.90
C SER A 446 -8.82 6.10 36.30
N ILE A 447 -9.81 6.76 35.68
CA ILE A 447 -10.16 8.15 35.95
C ILE A 447 -11.10 8.18 37.17
N PRO A 448 -10.70 8.79 38.30
CA PRO A 448 -11.56 8.87 39.47
C PRO A 448 -12.80 9.74 39.18
N PRO A 449 -14.00 9.35 39.62
CA PRO A 449 -15.23 10.10 39.36
C PRO A 449 -15.30 11.46 40.09
N LYS A 450 -14.46 11.70 41.09
CA LYS A 450 -14.22 13.00 41.75
C LYS A 450 -12.73 13.08 42.08
N GLY A 451 -12.15 14.28 41.97
CA GLY A 451 -10.73 14.63 42.16
C GLY A 451 -9.79 13.55 42.71
N GLY A 452 -8.69 13.30 42.02
CA GLY A 452 -7.71 12.31 42.42
C GLY A 452 -6.52 12.26 41.47
N LYS A 453 -5.65 11.27 41.65
CA LYS A 453 -4.47 11.05 40.81
C LYS A 453 -4.85 10.28 39.55
N VAL A 454 -4.51 10.82 38.39
CA VAL A 454 -4.54 10.10 37.10
C VAL A 454 -3.10 9.81 36.70
N THR A 455 -2.81 8.56 36.36
CA THR A 455 -1.50 8.19 35.80
C THR A 455 -1.64 8.15 34.29
N VAL A 456 -0.72 8.81 33.59
CA VAL A 456 -0.62 8.77 32.13
C VAL A 456 0.67 8.04 31.78
N GLY A 457 0.57 6.95 31.02
CA GLY A 457 1.73 6.23 30.50
C GLY A 457 2.03 6.65 29.07
N VAL A 458 3.31 6.86 28.77
CA VAL A 458 3.83 7.21 27.45
C VAL A 458 4.55 5.98 26.88
N SER A 459 4.15 5.48 25.70
CA SER A 459 4.79 4.31 25.08
C SER A 459 5.10 4.59 23.60
N GLY A 460 6.35 4.91 23.30
CA GLY A 460 6.87 5.09 21.93
C GLY A 460 7.43 3.81 21.27
N GLY A 461 7.62 2.74 22.07
CA GLY A 461 8.23 1.47 21.64
C GLY A 461 9.77 1.50 21.63
N PRO A 462 10.44 0.32 21.54
CA PRO A 462 11.88 0.21 21.80
C PRO A 462 12.78 1.09 20.93
N ASP A 463 12.37 1.37 19.69
CA ASP A 463 13.10 2.24 18.76
C ASP A 463 13.13 3.72 19.18
N ARG A 464 12.37 4.07 20.22
CA ARG A 464 12.28 5.41 20.84
C ARG A 464 12.96 5.46 22.21
N GLY A 465 13.66 4.41 22.62
CA GLY A 465 14.36 4.42 23.90
C GLY A 465 15.37 5.56 23.98
N GLY A 466 15.31 6.34 25.05
CA GLY A 466 16.12 7.54 25.25
C GLY A 466 15.57 8.84 24.63
N ASP A 467 14.51 8.78 23.81
CA ASP A 467 13.85 9.97 23.27
C ASP A 467 13.22 10.79 24.41
N LEU A 468 13.28 12.12 24.30
CA LEU A 468 12.62 13.03 25.24
C LEU A 468 11.12 13.06 25.00
N TYR A 469 10.31 12.95 26.04
CA TYR A 469 8.86 13.15 25.99
C TYR A 469 8.42 14.33 26.85
N LEU A 470 7.32 14.95 26.46
CA LEU A 470 6.59 15.99 27.17
C LEU A 470 5.09 15.66 27.06
N VAL A 471 4.41 15.48 28.18
CA VAL A 471 2.96 15.41 28.25
C VAL A 471 2.42 16.84 28.41
N LEU A 472 1.31 17.14 27.74
CA LEU A 472 0.60 18.42 27.81
C LEU A 472 -0.89 18.14 28.02
N THR A 473 -1.57 19.03 28.71
CA THR A 473 -3.03 18.93 28.93
C THR A 473 -3.71 20.24 28.62
N THR A 474 -4.99 20.19 28.27
CA THR A 474 -5.85 21.35 28.00
C THR A 474 -7.27 21.07 28.49
N LEU A 475 -7.98 22.11 28.90
CA LEU A 475 -9.41 22.05 29.25
C LEU A 475 -10.30 22.59 28.12
N SER A 476 -9.74 23.38 27.22
CA SER A 476 -10.42 24.04 26.11
C SER A 476 -10.43 23.22 24.82
N GLY A 477 -9.86 22.01 24.84
CA GLY A 477 -9.96 21.04 23.75
C GLY A 477 -8.86 21.15 22.69
N VAL A 478 -9.08 20.50 21.54
CA VAL A 478 -8.03 20.20 20.54
C VAL A 478 -8.11 21.05 19.26
N LYS A 479 -9.11 21.94 19.14
CA LYS A 479 -9.33 22.79 17.96
C LYS A 479 -9.46 24.27 18.39
N PRO A 480 -8.74 25.21 17.76
CA PRO A 480 -7.92 25.05 16.55
C PRO A 480 -6.54 24.40 16.76
N GLY A 481 -6.08 24.24 18.00
CA GLY A 481 -4.72 23.80 18.32
C GLY A 481 -3.70 24.95 18.28
N LEU A 482 -2.53 24.73 18.90
CA LEU A 482 -1.42 25.68 18.97
C LEU A 482 -0.42 25.44 17.83
N VAL A 483 0.04 26.51 17.19
CA VAL A 483 1.11 26.47 16.19
C VAL A 483 2.35 27.14 16.76
N LEU A 484 3.38 26.34 17.01
CA LEU A 484 4.72 26.80 17.39
C LEU A 484 5.63 26.76 16.14
N PRO A 485 6.73 27.53 16.10
CA PRO A 485 7.71 27.44 15.02
C PRO A 485 8.16 25.99 14.80
N GLY A 486 7.76 25.41 13.67
CA GLY A 486 8.12 24.04 13.28
C GLY A 486 7.27 22.90 13.88
N VAL A 487 6.31 23.17 14.77
CA VAL A 487 5.48 22.11 15.42
C VAL A 487 4.02 22.56 15.55
N ARG A 488 3.08 21.75 15.07
CA ARG A 488 1.65 21.91 15.35
C ARG A 488 1.26 21.02 16.52
N VAL A 489 0.84 21.62 17.62
CA VAL A 489 0.34 20.91 18.80
C VAL A 489 -1.19 20.89 18.73
N PRO A 490 -1.85 19.72 18.67
CA PRO A 490 -3.31 19.62 18.55
C PRO A 490 -4.01 19.86 19.90
N LEU A 491 -3.54 20.83 20.68
CA LEU A 491 -4.10 21.25 21.96
C LEU A 491 -4.24 22.77 21.95
N ASN A 492 -5.35 23.28 22.46
CA ASN A 492 -5.52 24.70 22.67
C ASN A 492 -4.66 25.18 23.84
N GLN A 493 -3.96 26.30 23.65
CA GLN A 493 -3.31 27.00 24.75
C GLN A 493 -4.37 27.64 25.64
N ASP A 494 -4.42 27.22 26.89
CA ASP A 494 -5.27 27.79 27.92
C ASP A 494 -4.54 27.82 29.27
N ALA A 495 -5.18 28.41 30.28
CA ALA A 495 -4.62 28.50 31.62
C ALA A 495 -4.24 27.13 32.21
N CYS A 496 -4.90 26.04 31.80
CA CYS A 496 -4.56 24.68 32.24
C CYS A 496 -3.24 24.22 31.60
N MET A 497 -3.09 24.41 30.29
CA MET A 497 -1.85 24.10 29.58
C MET A 497 -0.69 24.95 30.10
N ASP A 498 -0.89 26.26 30.28
CA ASP A 498 0.14 27.17 30.79
C ASP A 498 0.58 26.78 32.22
N THR A 499 -0.39 26.45 33.08
CA THR A 499 -0.10 25.96 34.45
C THR A 499 0.65 24.63 34.42
N PHE A 500 0.27 23.70 33.53
CA PHE A 500 0.92 22.40 33.39
C PHE A 500 2.37 22.55 32.94
N VAL A 501 2.63 23.42 31.97
CA VAL A 501 3.98 23.73 31.49
C VAL A 501 4.81 24.39 32.60
N LEU A 502 4.25 25.38 33.30
CA LEU A 502 4.92 26.11 34.38
C LEU A 502 5.31 25.19 35.55
N LEU A 503 4.45 24.22 35.86
CA LEU A 503 4.61 23.31 36.99
C LEU A 503 5.05 21.90 36.57
N ALA A 504 5.61 21.73 35.36
CA ALA A 504 6.04 20.44 34.86
C ALA A 504 7.09 19.80 35.79
N ASN A 505 6.90 18.53 36.13
CA ASN A 505 7.72 17.78 37.11
C ASN A 505 7.69 18.31 38.55
N SER A 506 6.76 19.21 38.89
CA SER A 506 6.38 19.47 40.28
C SER A 506 5.64 18.27 40.89
N PRO A 507 5.43 18.22 42.23
CA PRO A 507 4.64 17.16 42.86
C PRO A 507 3.23 16.97 42.28
N ALA A 508 2.63 18.03 41.70
CA ALA A 508 1.32 17.97 41.07
C ALA A 508 1.35 17.35 39.66
N PHE A 509 2.48 17.44 38.94
CA PHE A 509 2.65 16.99 37.56
C PHE A 509 3.96 16.21 37.38
N PHE A 510 4.19 15.24 38.27
CA PHE A 510 5.38 14.40 38.24
C PHE A 510 5.42 13.54 36.97
N GLY A 511 6.55 13.53 36.26
CA GLY A 511 6.68 12.82 34.98
C GLY A 511 6.02 13.54 33.80
N ALA A 512 5.76 14.85 33.91
CA ALA A 512 5.27 15.67 32.81
C ALA A 512 6.27 15.76 31.65
N PHE A 513 7.58 15.65 31.92
CA PHE A 513 8.60 15.49 30.89
C PHE A 513 9.70 14.54 31.36
N GLY A 514 10.31 13.81 30.44
CA GLY A 514 11.35 12.84 30.76
C GLY A 514 12.01 12.24 29.53
N LYS A 515 12.76 11.16 29.74
CA LYS A 515 13.27 10.30 28.66
C LYS A 515 12.56 8.97 28.72
N LEU A 516 12.22 8.41 27.57
CA LEU A 516 11.74 7.05 27.49
C LEU A 516 12.84 6.06 27.91
N ASP A 517 12.46 5.00 28.62
CA ASP A 517 13.36 3.90 28.99
C ASP A 517 13.84 3.10 27.76
N GLY A 518 14.72 2.11 27.95
CA GLY A 518 15.23 1.29 26.85
C GLY A 518 14.18 0.47 26.08
N SER A 519 12.95 0.38 26.60
CA SER A 519 11.80 -0.24 25.94
C SER A 519 10.86 0.80 25.30
N GLY A 520 11.18 2.09 25.41
CA GLY A 520 10.38 3.18 24.88
C GLY A 520 9.20 3.61 25.75
N ASN A 521 9.23 3.35 27.07
CA ASN A 521 8.17 3.71 28.01
C ASN A 521 8.58 4.85 28.94
N GLY A 522 7.62 5.67 29.36
CA GLY A 522 7.84 6.82 30.25
C GLY A 522 6.59 7.30 30.99
#